data_AF-A0A1H4ZUA3-F1
#
_entry.id   AF-A0A1H4ZUA3-F1
#
_cell.length_a   1.000
_cell.length_b   1.000
_cell.length_c   1.000
_cell.angle_alpha   90.00
_cell.angle_beta   90.00
_cell.angle_gamma   90.00
#
_symmetry.space_group_name_H-M   'P 1'
#
loop_
_entity.id
_entity.type
_entity.pdbx_description
1 polymer ?
#
loop_
_entity_poly.entity_id
_entity_poly.type
_entity_poly.pdbx_seq_one_letter_code
_entity_poly.pdbx_strand_id
1 'polypeptide(L)'
;MSTAHVMTSALLRQFAVKTGSSIEVSTKLGPHTLLRTSFDQDAFPDDSELQASFLKSLIDDVKPGALDILAGNVARCLEDQATAVRKVIQAESKSATNNQQVNK
;
A
#
# COMPACT_ATOMS: atom_id res chain seq x y z
N MET A 1 3.61 11.61 -8.86
CA MET A 1 2.75 11.12 -7.76
C MET A 1 1.77 10.13 -8.33
N SER A 2 1.68 8.92 -7.76
CA SER A 2 0.72 7.89 -8.18
C SER A 2 -0.10 7.43 -6.98
N THR A 3 -1.35 7.02 -7.20
CA THR A 3 -2.26 6.59 -6.13
C THR A 3 -3.03 5.35 -6.57
N ALA A 4 -3.23 4.41 -5.64
CA ALA A 4 -4.06 3.24 -5.87
C ALA A 4 -4.89 2.91 -4.63
N HIS A 5 -6.00 2.23 -4.83
CA HIS A 5 -6.79 1.67 -3.74
C HIS A 5 -7.33 0.29 -4.08
N VAL A 6 -7.60 -0.48 -3.04
CA VAL A 6 -8.23 -1.81 -3.12
C VAL A 6 -9.34 -1.87 -2.08
N MET A 7 -10.50 -2.38 -2.48
CA MET A 7 -11.61 -2.62 -1.56
C MET A 7 -11.49 -4.02 -0.97
N THR A 8 -11.23 -4.11 0.32
CA THR A 8 -11.19 -5.38 1.07
C THR A 8 -12.60 -5.84 1.41
N SER A 9 -13.48 -4.91 1.78
CA SER A 9 -14.92 -5.15 2.00
C SER A 9 -15.73 -3.89 1.66
N ALA A 10 -17.05 -3.93 1.88
CA ALA A 10 -17.94 -2.79 1.64
C ALA A 10 -17.47 -1.51 2.35
N LEU A 11 -16.94 -1.66 3.57
CA LEU A 11 -16.48 -0.56 4.41
C LEU A 11 -14.96 -0.50 4.57
N LEU A 12 -14.24 -1.60 4.30
CA LEU A 12 -12.79 -1.66 4.51
C LEU A 12 -12.03 -1.43 3.19
N ARG A 13 -11.15 -0.44 3.18
CA ARG A 13 -10.37 -0.04 1.99
C ARG A 13 -8.91 0.20 2.32
N GLN A 14 -8.04 -0.26 1.42
CA GLN A 14 -6.60 -0.02 1.46
C GLN A 14 -6.24 1.02 0.42
N PHE A 15 -5.43 2.00 0.80
CA PHE A 15 -4.92 3.04 -0.09
C PHE A 15 -3.40 3.01 -0.06
N ALA A 16 -2.81 3.29 -1.22
CA ALA A 16 -1.39 3.56 -1.37
C ALA A 16 -1.20 4.85 -2.18
N VAL A 17 -0.25 5.68 -1.76
CA VAL A 17 0.13 6.93 -2.40
C VAL A 17 1.64 6.96 -2.49
N LYS A 18 2.18 7.18 -3.68
CA LYS A 18 3.61 7.31 -3.91
C LYS A 18 3.99 8.74 -4.26
N THR A 19 4.98 9.27 -3.56
CA THR A 19 5.54 10.63 -3.71
C THR A 19 7.07 10.56 -3.68
N GLY A 20 7.72 10.60 -4.84
CA GLY A 20 9.17 10.33 -4.93
C GLY A 20 9.44 8.86 -4.58
N SER A 21 10.44 8.59 -3.74
CA SER A 21 10.70 7.24 -3.21
C SER A 21 9.76 6.85 -2.06
N SER A 22 9.04 7.81 -1.46
CA SER A 22 8.18 7.53 -0.31
C SER A 22 6.84 6.94 -0.75
N ILE A 23 6.40 5.89 -0.06
CA ILE A 23 5.07 5.29 -0.20
C ILE A 23 4.33 5.45 1.13
N GLU A 24 3.19 6.12 1.10
CA GLU A 24 2.22 6.14 2.20
C GLU A 24 1.16 5.06 1.94
N VAL A 25 0.87 4.26 2.96
CA VAL A 25 -0.27 3.35 2.99
C VAL A 25 -1.26 3.76 4.06
N SER A 26 -2.55 3.60 3.78
CA SER A 26 -3.59 3.80 4.78
C SER A 26 -4.71 2.77 4.67
N THR A 27 -5.28 2.44 5.83
CA THR A 27 -6.44 1.56 5.97
C THR A 27 -7.61 2.37 6.50
N LYS A 28 -8.72 2.35 5.76
CA LYS A 28 -9.95 3.07 6.13
C LYS A 28 -11.10 2.10 6.37
N LEU A 29 -11.86 2.38 7.42
CA LEU A 29 -13.14 1.74 7.74
C LEU A 29 -14.25 2.79 7.64
N GLY A 30 -15.00 2.74 6.55
CA GLY A 30 -15.95 3.79 6.19
C GLY A 30 -15.25 5.15 6.04
N PRO A 31 -15.71 6.21 6.73
CA PRO A 31 -15.07 7.52 6.70
C PRO A 31 -13.81 7.62 7.59
N HIS A 32 -13.56 6.64 8.46
CA HIS A 32 -12.50 6.70 9.46
C HIS A 32 -11.20 6.09 8.95
N THR A 33 -10.07 6.76 9.20
CA THR A 33 -8.74 6.19 8.96
C THR A 33 -8.29 5.45 10.21
N LEU A 34 -8.13 4.13 10.10
CA LEU A 34 -7.69 3.29 11.21
C LEU A 34 -6.16 3.35 11.40
N LEU A 35 -5.48 3.41 10.26
CA LEU A 35 -4.03 3.31 10.16
C LEU A 35 -3.55 4.17 8.98
N ARG A 36 -2.42 4.83 9.19
CA ARG A 36 -1.62 5.49 8.17
C ARG A 36 -0.15 5.33 8.56
N THR A 37 0.69 4.92 7.63
CA THR A 37 2.13 4.82 7.79
C THR A 37 2.82 5.01 6.45
N SER A 38 4.12 5.29 6.46
CA SER A 38 4.93 5.49 5.27
C SER A 38 6.27 4.78 5.37
N PHE A 39 6.80 4.36 4.22
CA PHE A 39 8.11 3.72 4.08
C PHE A 39 8.75 4.14 2.76
N ASP A 40 10.07 3.94 2.64
CA ASP A 40 10.77 4.11 1.38
C ASP A 40 10.50 2.91 0.46
N GLN A 41 10.27 3.16 -0.83
CA GLN A 41 10.02 2.13 -1.83
C GLN A 41 11.10 1.03 -1.81
N ASP A 42 12.37 1.40 -1.63
CA ASP A 42 13.48 0.44 -1.69
C ASP A 42 13.48 -0.52 -0.48
N ALA A 43 12.72 -0.20 0.57
CA ALA A 43 12.48 -1.09 1.70
C ALA A 43 11.36 -2.11 1.44
N PHE A 44 10.54 -1.92 0.38
CA PHE A 44 9.44 -2.83 0.06
C PHE A 44 9.96 -4.09 -0.64
N PRO A 45 9.74 -5.29 -0.09
CA PRO A 45 10.29 -6.50 -0.67
C PRO A 45 9.62 -6.85 -2.01
N ASP A 46 10.43 -7.31 -2.97
CA ASP A 46 9.93 -7.79 -4.28
C ASP A 46 9.14 -9.10 -4.16
N ASP A 47 9.49 -9.92 -3.16
CA ASP A 47 8.82 -11.19 -2.87
C ASP A 47 7.41 -10.95 -2.29
N SER A 48 6.39 -11.41 -2.99
CA SER A 48 4.99 -11.27 -2.58
C SER A 48 4.68 -11.92 -1.23
N GLU A 49 5.38 -12.99 -0.85
CA GLU A 49 5.17 -13.65 0.45
C GLU A 49 5.69 -12.80 1.61
N LEU A 50 6.73 -12.01 1.37
CA LEU A 50 7.32 -11.12 2.36
C LEU A 50 6.60 -9.78 2.48
N GLN A 51 5.89 -9.34 1.44
CA GLN A 51 5.20 -8.03 1.42
C GLN A 51 4.16 -7.88 2.52
N ALA A 52 3.33 -8.89 2.74
CA ALA A 52 2.31 -8.85 3.80
C ALA A 52 2.96 -8.79 5.20
N SER A 53 4.03 -9.56 5.41
CA SER A 53 4.79 -9.59 6.67
C SER A 53 5.54 -8.28 6.94
N PHE A 54 6.09 -7.67 5.89
CA PHE A 54 6.69 -6.32 5.96
C PHE A 54 5.66 -5.28 6.40
N LEU A 55 4.50 -5.23 5.73
CA LEU A 55 3.44 -4.30 6.07
C LEU A 55 2.93 -4.55 7.49
N LYS A 56 2.77 -5.81 7.90
CA LYS A 56 2.39 -6.15 9.27
C LYS A 56 3.38 -5.58 10.28
N SER A 57 4.68 -5.80 10.06
CA SER A 57 5.73 -5.33 10.97
C SER A 57 5.75 -3.80 11.05
N LEU A 58 5.66 -3.12 9.91
CA LEU A 58 5.58 -1.67 9.84
C LEU A 58 4.37 -1.11 10.62
N ILE A 59 3.23 -1.80 10.55
CA ILE A 59 2.01 -1.41 11.27
C ILE A 59 2.18 -1.61 12.77
N ASP A 60 2.71 -2.76 13.16
CA ASP A 60 2.95 -3.09 14.57
C ASP A 60 3.96 -2.12 15.20
N ASP A 61 4.98 -1.67 14.46
CA ASP A 61 5.97 -0.69 14.94
C ASP A 61 5.34 0.70 15.16
N VAL A 62 4.45 1.14 14.26
CA VAL A 62 3.84 2.48 14.32
C VAL A 62 2.66 2.53 15.28
N LYS A 63 1.85 1.48 15.30
CA LYS A 63 0.63 1.40 16.11
C LYS A 63 0.37 -0.04 16.55
N PRO A 64 1.04 -0.51 17.62
CA PRO A 64 0.84 -1.84 18.17
C PRO A 64 -0.64 -2.13 18.42
N GLY A 65 -1.12 -3.29 17.98
CA GLY A 65 -2.52 -3.71 18.15
C GLY A 65 -3.53 -3.05 17.19
N ALA A 66 -3.09 -2.22 16.22
CA ALA A 66 -4.00 -1.65 15.23
C ALA A 66 -4.73 -2.70 14.39
N LEU A 67 -4.10 -3.85 14.17
CA LEU A 67 -4.65 -4.95 13.38
C LEU A 67 -5.78 -5.70 14.11
N ASP A 68 -5.85 -5.61 15.44
CA ASP A 68 -6.92 -6.26 16.22
C ASP A 68 -8.30 -5.69 15.88
N ILE A 69 -8.34 -4.42 15.45
CA ILE A 69 -9.56 -3.73 15.00
C ILE A 69 -10.14 -4.37 13.73
N LEU A 70 -9.32 -5.07 12.94
CA LEU A 70 -9.74 -5.65 11.66
C LEU A 70 -10.49 -6.98 11.82
N ALA A 71 -10.70 -7.46 13.05
CA ALA A 71 -11.64 -8.53 13.42
C ALA A 71 -11.63 -9.77 12.48
N GLY A 72 -10.42 -10.26 12.15
CA GLY A 72 -10.22 -11.44 11.30
C GLY A 72 -9.95 -11.16 9.81
N ASN A 73 -10.07 -9.91 9.36
CA ASN A 73 -9.73 -9.52 7.98
C ASN A 73 -8.26 -9.13 7.79
N VAL A 74 -7.40 -9.37 8.79
CA VAL A 74 -6.01 -8.90 8.81
C VAL A 74 -5.23 -9.40 7.59
N ALA A 75 -5.25 -10.71 7.32
CA ALA A 75 -4.51 -11.30 6.21
C ALA A 75 -4.91 -10.68 4.87
N ARG A 76 -6.22 -10.66 4.58
CA ARG A 76 -6.77 -10.06 3.35
C ARG A 76 -6.48 -8.56 3.25
N CYS A 77 -6.56 -7.83 4.37
CA CYS A 77 -6.23 -6.42 4.43
C CYS A 77 -4.77 -6.15 4.04
N LEU A 78 -3.83 -6.95 4.56
CA LEU A 78 -2.42 -6.84 4.25
C LEU A 78 -2.13 -7.20 2.78
N GLU A 79 -2.76 -8.25 2.25
CA GLU A 79 -2.65 -8.64 0.83
C GLU A 79 -3.20 -7.55 -0.12
N ASP A 80 -4.36 -6.98 0.21
CA ASP A 80 -4.96 -5.89 -0.55
C ASP A 80 -4.11 -4.62 -0.49
N GLN A 81 -3.48 -4.34 0.66
CA GLN A 81 -2.60 -3.21 0.83
C GLN A 81 -1.30 -3.41 0.03
N ALA A 82 -0.69 -4.60 0.07
CA ALA A 82 0.44 -4.94 -0.80
C ALA A 82 0.07 -4.81 -2.29
N THR A 83 -1.14 -5.19 -2.66
CA THR A 83 -1.66 -4.99 -4.02
C THR A 83 -1.79 -3.52 -4.39
N ALA A 84 -2.26 -2.65 -3.49
CA ALA A 84 -2.29 -1.21 -3.71
C ALA A 84 -0.88 -0.63 -3.88
N VAL A 85 0.09 -1.07 -3.06
CA VAL A 85 1.50 -0.66 -3.15
C VAL A 85 2.11 -1.05 -4.50
N ARG A 86 1.95 -2.32 -4.92
CA ARG A 86 2.43 -2.78 -6.24
C ARG A 86 1.87 -1.95 -7.38
N LYS A 87 0.58 -1.57 -7.32
CA LYS A 87 -0.04 -0.72 -8.34
C LYS A 87 0.62 0.66 -8.44
N VAL A 88 0.95 1.31 -7.33
CA VAL A 88 1.59 2.64 -7.36
C VAL A 88 3.05 2.59 -7.82
N ILE A 89 3.77 1.53 -7.48
CA ILE A 89 5.15 1.29 -7.96
C ILE A 89 5.14 1.07 -9.48
N GLN A 90 4.28 0.16 -9.98
CA GLN A 90 4.19 -0.16 -11.41
C GLN A 90 3.64 1.01 -12.26
N ALA A 91 2.74 1.83 -11.72
CA ALA A 91 2.19 2.99 -12.41
C ALA A 91 3.29 3.99 -12.78
N GLU A 92 4.31 4.16 -11.93
CA GLU A 92 5.43 5.04 -12.22
C GLU A 92 6.35 4.48 -13.32
N SER A 93 6.59 3.17 -13.30
CA SER A 93 7.37 2.49 -14.35
C SER A 93 6.73 2.70 -15.73
N LYS A 94 5.40 2.68 -15.84
CA LYS A 94 4.68 2.91 -17.10
C LYS A 94 4.70 4.37 -17.55
N SER A 95 4.65 5.32 -16.62
CA SER A 95 4.79 6.75 -16.94
C SER A 95 6.20 7.10 -17.45
N ALA A 96 7.24 6.41 -16.97
CA ALA A 96 8.61 6.60 -17.44
C ALA A 96 8.82 6.09 -18.89
N THR A 97 8.17 4.98 -19.27
CA THR A 97 8.30 4.40 -20.63
C THR A 97 7.57 5.22 -21.71
N ASN A 98 6.44 5.85 -21.39
CA ASN A 98 5.65 6.61 -22.38
C ASN A 98 6.30 7.93 -22.84
N ASN A 99 7.24 8.49 -22.07
CA ASN A 99 7.91 9.74 -22.42
C ASN A 99 9.13 9.56 -23.36
N GLN A 100 9.49 8.34 -23.74
CA GLN A 100 10.60 8.06 -24.67
C GLN A 100 10.16 7.89 -26.14
N GLN A 101 8.86 7.91 -26.44
CA GLN A 101 8.35 7.59 -27.78
C GLN A 101 7.90 8.81 -28.61
N VAL A 102 8.05 10.03 -28.08
CA VAL A 102 7.68 11.28 -28.77
C VAL A 102 8.92 12.14 -28.99
N ASN A 103 9.91 11.61 -29.70
CA ASN A 103 11.00 12.39 -30.29
C ASN A 103 11.60 11.56 -31.43
N LYS A 104 10.90 11.53 -32.57
CA LYS A 104 11.45 11.19 -33.88
C LYS A 104 10.83 12.10 -34.92
#